data_AF-A0A7S2SG82-F1
#
_entry.id   AF-A0A7S2SG82-F1
#
_cell.length_a   1.000
_cell.length_b   1.000
_cell.length_c   1.000
_cell.angle_alpha   90.00
_cell.angle_beta   90.00
_cell.angle_gamma   90.00
#
_symmetry.space_group_name_H-M   'P 1'
#
loop_
_entity.id
_entity.type
_entity.pdbx_description
1 polymer ?
#
loop_
_entity_poly.entity_id
_entity_poly.type
_entity_poly.pdbx_seq_one_letter_code
_entity_poly.pdbx_strand_id
1 'polypeptide(L)'
;VARSRHPAPPLPCRRDTWVKMGLAIAIRTALFMVLVVAVASGRGSGETQEMELVEDGLPTIDALLEELDMSDLTAKFYEAGFTETRYVLRMKDMDFRMMALEWGVEKDAILRVRDAIKNYKIERPVVKIEEDPLLKERNALRYGRLVINGSTASFEYFSGYFSAPMPRKSLSLALAWDNNSHACDLKSESAAGEAVIAHRGGCSFVEKAWNISASGAQAMILVNNASNLFHIASGYATGGGNLNNDTEAPSNLTVVMVKHYAFSALRKAIAVGADVRMVPLKCTSGDVKCQPILPDEKDIVLEVDSGVVEQVGSDIQHEFLTGTWGGIIPAGDVPTVAADPIDGCSALQNSVSDVTGRVVLVRRGRCSFGDKVKAAQDRGAAAVVVADLPGHALQRMGVSTPQLADMEIPGFVVTAAAGDSLFEAAQTGGLQLRFKQQPGMTESWLELSLTSWPKTEKDFNMVFRQLSQKNAHSAERVQWLHSKRGELYGHGG
;
A
#
# COMPACT_ATOMS: atom_id res chain seq x y z
N VAL A 1 -72.35 27.23 -9.00
CA VAL A 1 -72.81 28.61 -8.75
C VAL A 1 -71.65 29.56 -9.03
N ALA A 2 -71.79 30.33 -10.12
CA ALA A 2 -71.18 31.61 -10.52
C ALA A 2 -69.75 32.08 -10.16
N ARG A 3 -69.15 32.75 -11.16
CA ARG A 3 -68.06 33.79 -11.20
C ARG A 3 -66.63 33.26 -11.32
N SER A 4 -65.70 33.82 -12.13
CA SER A 4 -65.60 35.10 -12.87
C SER A 4 -64.48 35.03 -13.93
N ARG A 5 -64.58 35.87 -14.97
CA ARG A 5 -63.59 36.08 -16.06
C ARG A 5 -62.29 36.75 -15.56
N HIS A 6 -61.14 36.44 -16.19
CA HIS A 6 -60.07 37.38 -16.57
C HIS A 6 -59.08 36.71 -17.59
N PRO A 7 -58.24 37.50 -18.32
CA PRO A 7 -58.00 37.33 -19.77
C PRO A 7 -56.75 36.52 -20.16
N ALA A 8 -56.67 36.17 -21.44
CA ALA A 8 -55.61 35.39 -22.07
C ALA A 8 -54.23 36.09 -22.10
N PRO A 9 -53.11 35.35 -21.97
CA PRO A 9 -51.76 35.85 -22.27
C PRO A 9 -51.40 35.67 -23.77
N PRO A 10 -50.43 36.45 -24.30
CA PRO A 10 -50.12 36.49 -25.72
C PRO A 10 -49.23 35.32 -26.18
N LEU A 11 -49.34 34.98 -27.46
CA LEU A 11 -48.49 34.00 -28.15
C LEU A 11 -47.01 34.40 -28.09
N PRO A 12 -46.06 33.48 -27.80
CA PRO A 12 -44.64 33.81 -27.83
C PRO A 12 -44.11 33.88 -29.27
N CYS A 13 -43.30 34.91 -29.50
CA CYS A 13 -42.61 35.25 -30.75
C CYS A 13 -41.78 34.09 -31.33
N ARG A 14 -41.96 33.85 -32.64
CA ARG A 14 -41.32 32.82 -33.48
C ARG A 14 -39.81 33.01 -33.76
N ARG A 15 -39.09 33.87 -33.02
CA ARG A 15 -37.69 34.22 -33.30
C ARG A 15 -36.64 33.46 -32.47
N ASP A 16 -36.99 32.94 -31.29
CA ASP A 16 -36.01 32.30 -30.39
C ASP A 16 -35.71 30.82 -30.68
N THR A 17 -36.58 30.12 -31.40
CA THR A 17 -36.39 28.70 -31.74
C THR A 17 -35.37 28.48 -32.86
N TRP A 18 -35.24 29.43 -33.80
CA TRP A 18 -34.28 29.33 -34.91
C TRP A 18 -32.83 29.61 -34.48
N VAL A 19 -32.63 30.53 -33.51
CA VAL A 19 -31.30 30.84 -32.98
C VAL A 19 -30.75 29.69 -32.14
N LYS A 20 -31.60 29.06 -31.32
CA LYS A 20 -31.19 27.89 -30.50
C LYS A 20 -30.87 26.65 -31.34
N MET A 21 -31.59 26.44 -32.45
CA MET A 21 -31.33 25.32 -33.35
C MET A 21 -30.07 25.54 -34.20
N GLY A 22 -29.81 26.79 -34.63
CA GLY A 22 -28.57 27.16 -35.31
C GLY A 22 -27.33 27.03 -34.42
N LEU A 23 -27.42 27.43 -33.14
CA LEU A 23 -26.32 27.31 -32.17
C LEU A 23 -26.01 25.85 -31.83
N ALA A 24 -27.04 25.00 -31.69
CA ALA A 24 -26.86 23.57 -31.42
C ALA A 24 -26.20 22.82 -32.59
N ILE A 25 -26.54 23.18 -33.83
CA ILE A 25 -25.91 22.63 -35.03
C ILE A 25 -24.46 23.12 -35.15
N ALA A 26 -24.19 24.40 -34.92
CA ALA A 26 -22.83 24.95 -34.94
C ALA A 26 -21.92 24.30 -33.87
N ILE A 27 -22.43 24.09 -32.65
CA ILE A 27 -21.67 23.43 -31.57
C ILE A 27 -21.39 21.96 -31.92
N ARG A 28 -22.36 21.22 -32.46
CA ARG A 28 -22.14 19.82 -32.88
C ARG A 28 -21.17 19.70 -34.04
N THR A 29 -21.20 20.63 -35.00
CA THR A 29 -20.27 20.62 -36.14
C THR A 29 -18.85 21.01 -35.72
N ALA A 30 -18.72 21.95 -34.76
CA ALA A 30 -17.44 22.31 -34.16
C ALA A 30 -16.87 21.16 -33.30
N LEU A 31 -17.69 20.47 -32.50
CA LEU A 31 -17.25 19.31 -31.73
C LEU A 31 -16.80 18.16 -32.65
N PHE A 32 -17.53 17.93 -33.76
CA PHE A 32 -17.18 16.88 -34.72
C PHE A 32 -15.90 17.23 -35.50
N MET A 33 -15.68 18.49 -35.87
CA MET A 33 -14.39 18.93 -36.43
C MET A 33 -13.23 18.80 -35.44
N VAL A 34 -13.43 19.15 -34.17
CA VAL A 34 -12.39 18.98 -33.13
C VAL A 34 -12.07 17.49 -32.93
N LEU A 35 -13.08 16.62 -32.94
CA LEU A 35 -12.89 15.17 -32.81
C LEU A 35 -12.18 14.56 -34.04
N VAL A 36 -12.54 14.99 -35.25
CA VAL A 36 -11.93 14.51 -36.51
C VAL A 36 -10.48 15.02 -36.65
N VAL A 37 -10.19 16.25 -36.22
CA VAL A 37 -8.82 16.78 -36.17
C VAL A 37 -7.97 16.09 -35.09
N ALA A 38 -8.58 15.73 -33.95
CA ALA A 38 -7.89 14.97 -32.90
C ALA A 38 -7.54 13.54 -33.34
N VAL A 39 -8.45 12.86 -34.05
CA VAL A 39 -8.20 11.49 -34.58
C VAL A 39 -7.18 11.50 -35.74
N ALA A 40 -7.13 12.56 -36.54
CA ALA A 40 -6.16 12.69 -37.64
C ALA A 40 -4.74 13.09 -37.20
N SER A 41 -4.53 13.51 -35.95
CA SER A 41 -3.23 14.02 -35.46
C SER A 41 -2.55 13.16 -34.40
N GLY A 42 -3.11 11.99 -34.02
CA GLY A 42 -2.45 11.03 -33.13
C GLY A 42 -2.07 11.58 -31.75
N ARG A 43 -2.69 12.69 -31.30
CA ARG A 43 -2.37 13.33 -30.02
C ARG A 43 -3.16 12.67 -28.88
N GLY A 44 -2.45 11.93 -28.03
CA GLY A 44 -2.93 11.56 -26.71
C GLY A 44 -3.10 12.80 -25.83
N SER A 45 -4.16 12.84 -25.04
CA SER A 45 -4.41 13.90 -24.06
C SER A 45 -3.35 13.86 -22.96
N GLY A 46 -2.35 14.75 -23.01
CA GLY A 46 -1.31 14.88 -21.98
C GLY A 46 0.09 15.28 -22.47
N GLU A 47 0.32 15.33 -23.79
CA GLU A 47 1.62 15.71 -24.33
C GLU A 47 1.72 17.23 -24.55
N THR A 48 2.65 17.87 -23.84
CA THR A 48 3.09 19.24 -24.18
C THR A 48 4.42 19.15 -24.92
N GLN A 49 4.47 19.76 -26.11
CA GLN A 49 5.71 19.93 -26.86
C GLN A 49 6.43 21.16 -26.29
N GLU A 50 7.51 20.93 -25.54
CA GLU A 50 8.41 21.99 -25.11
C GLU A 50 9.69 21.92 -25.96
N MET A 51 10.25 23.08 -26.28
CA MET A 51 11.52 23.18 -26.99
C MET A 51 12.64 23.13 -25.95
N GLU A 52 13.43 22.05 -25.95
CA GLU A 52 14.60 21.94 -25.06
C GLU A 52 15.88 22.21 -25.85
N LEU A 53 16.81 22.94 -25.22
CA LEU A 53 18.14 23.20 -25.77
C LEU A 53 18.95 21.90 -25.83
N VAL A 54 19.46 21.57 -27.02
CA VAL A 54 20.41 20.49 -27.22
C VAL A 54 21.77 20.95 -26.70
N GLU A 55 22.20 20.39 -25.59
CA GLU A 55 23.52 20.68 -24.98
C GLU A 55 24.59 19.67 -25.42
N ASP A 56 24.21 18.66 -26.22
CA ASP A 56 25.10 17.62 -26.73
C ASP A 56 26.10 18.22 -27.74
N GLY A 57 27.40 18.03 -27.51
CA GLY A 57 28.45 18.46 -28.43
C GLY A 57 28.80 19.95 -28.38
N LEU A 58 28.39 20.68 -27.32
CA LEU A 58 28.86 22.04 -27.10
C LEU A 58 30.40 22.07 -26.92
N PRO A 59 31.10 23.03 -27.55
CA PRO A 59 32.52 23.22 -27.30
C PRO A 59 32.74 23.63 -25.82
N THR A 60 33.92 23.37 -25.28
CA THR A 60 34.30 23.97 -23.98
C THR A 60 34.35 25.49 -24.11
N ILE A 61 34.22 26.19 -22.99
CA ILE A 61 34.23 27.65 -23.00
C ILE A 61 35.57 28.19 -23.53
N ASP A 62 36.67 27.48 -23.25
CA ASP A 62 38.00 27.77 -23.79
C ASP A 62 38.05 27.67 -25.31
N ALA A 63 37.55 26.56 -25.88
CA ALA A 63 37.55 26.32 -27.32
C ALA A 63 36.67 27.34 -28.07
N LEU A 64 35.54 27.74 -27.46
CA LEU A 64 34.68 28.79 -27.99
C LEU A 64 35.39 30.16 -28.00
N LEU A 65 36.08 30.52 -26.91
CA LEU A 65 36.79 31.79 -26.82
C LEU A 65 38.03 31.82 -27.71
N GLU A 66 38.70 30.69 -27.91
CA GLU A 66 39.81 30.53 -28.86
C GLU A 66 39.35 30.68 -30.31
N GLU A 67 38.20 30.12 -30.69
CA GLU A 67 37.59 30.30 -32.02
C GLU A 67 37.32 31.78 -32.34
N LEU A 68 37.03 32.57 -31.31
CA LEU A 68 36.71 33.99 -31.42
C LEU A 68 37.93 34.93 -31.30
N ASP A 69 39.14 34.38 -31.11
CA ASP A 69 40.37 35.14 -30.81
C ASP A 69 40.24 36.00 -29.54
N MET A 70 39.59 35.43 -28.51
CA MET A 70 39.21 36.09 -27.25
C MET A 70 39.62 35.27 -26.00
N SER A 71 40.72 34.52 -26.11
CA SER A 71 41.24 33.69 -25.01
C SER A 71 41.64 34.48 -23.77
N ASP A 72 41.82 35.80 -23.89
CA ASP A 72 42.07 36.74 -22.78
C ASP A 72 40.89 36.88 -21.81
N LEU A 73 39.67 36.55 -22.25
CA LEU A 73 38.47 36.58 -21.40
C LEU A 73 38.24 35.30 -20.60
N THR A 74 38.98 34.23 -20.88
CA THR A 74 38.82 32.91 -20.26
C THR A 74 38.81 32.98 -18.74
N ALA A 75 39.80 33.66 -18.15
CA ALA A 75 39.90 33.80 -16.70
C ALA A 75 38.66 34.48 -16.09
N LYS A 76 38.09 35.48 -16.77
CA LYS A 76 36.91 36.21 -16.29
C LYS A 76 35.65 35.36 -16.30
N PHE A 77 35.49 34.49 -17.30
CA PHE A 77 34.37 33.54 -17.32
C PHE A 77 34.46 32.52 -16.18
N TYR A 78 35.65 31.99 -15.89
CA TYR A 78 35.85 31.10 -14.75
C TYR A 78 35.64 31.77 -13.40
N GLU A 79 36.16 32.99 -13.21
CA GLU A 79 35.97 33.77 -11.98
C GLU A 79 34.49 34.08 -11.70
N ALA A 80 33.69 34.27 -12.75
CA ALA A 80 32.25 34.46 -12.64
C ALA A 80 31.44 33.15 -12.54
N GLY A 81 32.11 31.99 -12.48
CA GLY A 81 31.46 30.69 -12.30
C GLY A 81 30.92 30.04 -13.57
N PHE A 82 31.27 30.56 -14.76
CA PHE A 82 30.89 29.97 -16.04
C PHE A 82 31.94 28.96 -16.49
N THR A 83 31.87 27.75 -15.93
CA THR A 83 32.80 26.66 -16.23
C THR A 83 32.42 25.87 -17.49
N GLU A 84 31.19 26.03 -17.98
CA GLU A 84 30.65 25.29 -19.12
C GLU A 84 29.83 26.19 -20.04
N THR A 85 29.94 25.96 -21.35
CA THR A 85 29.26 26.74 -22.39
C THR A 85 27.73 26.73 -22.27
N ARG A 86 27.14 25.66 -21.69
CA ARG A 86 25.69 25.55 -21.45
C ARG A 86 25.14 26.68 -20.58
N TYR A 87 25.92 27.19 -19.63
CA TYR A 87 25.46 28.26 -18.74
C TYR A 87 25.34 29.58 -19.51
N VAL A 88 26.29 29.82 -20.42
CA VAL A 88 26.31 31.01 -21.28
C VAL A 88 25.23 30.92 -22.37
N LEU A 89 24.92 29.71 -22.87
CA LEU A 89 23.84 29.44 -23.81
C LEU A 89 22.44 29.81 -23.29
N ARG A 90 22.23 29.75 -21.96
CA ARG A 90 20.95 30.06 -21.30
C ARG A 90 20.79 31.54 -20.92
N MET A 91 21.82 32.37 -21.13
CA MET A 91 21.81 33.79 -20.78
C MET A 91 20.94 34.63 -21.73
N LYS A 92 20.38 35.71 -21.19
CA LYS A 92 19.65 36.73 -21.94
C LYS A 92 20.59 37.84 -22.37
N ASP A 93 20.20 38.57 -23.41
CA ASP A 93 20.92 39.75 -23.91
C ASP A 93 21.25 40.80 -22.82
N MET A 94 20.44 40.87 -21.76
CA MET A 94 20.69 41.77 -20.63
C MET A 94 21.85 41.28 -19.75
N ASP A 95 22.01 39.97 -19.59
CA ASP A 95 23.06 39.35 -18.78
C ASP A 95 24.43 39.65 -19.40
N PHE A 96 24.56 39.49 -20.71
CA PHE A 96 25.79 39.86 -21.46
C PHE A 96 26.14 41.34 -21.34
N ARG A 97 25.14 42.23 -21.31
CA ARG A 97 25.37 43.68 -21.12
C ARG A 97 25.85 44.00 -19.72
N MET A 98 25.32 43.30 -18.71
CA MET A 98 25.78 43.43 -17.33
C MET A 98 27.21 42.93 -17.17
N MET A 99 27.55 41.79 -17.77
CA MET A 99 28.92 41.25 -17.75
C MET A 99 29.93 42.21 -18.38
N ALA A 100 29.60 42.80 -19.53
CA ALA A 100 30.48 43.80 -20.16
C ALA A 100 30.75 45.01 -19.24
N LEU A 101 29.72 45.48 -18.54
CA LEU A 101 29.83 46.60 -17.60
C LEU A 101 30.66 46.24 -16.36
N GLU A 102 30.41 45.08 -15.78
CA GLU A 102 31.07 44.61 -14.54
C GLU A 102 32.53 44.25 -14.78
N TRP A 103 32.84 43.65 -15.93
CA TRP A 103 34.18 43.19 -16.26
C TRP A 103 35.05 44.27 -16.90
N GLY A 104 34.49 45.47 -17.14
CA GLY A 104 35.17 46.57 -17.82
C GLY A 104 35.65 46.20 -19.23
N VAL A 105 34.91 45.34 -19.93
CA VAL A 105 35.25 44.85 -21.27
C VAL A 105 34.45 45.64 -22.31
N GLU A 106 35.06 45.91 -23.46
CA GLU A 106 34.38 46.46 -24.65
C GLU A 106 33.07 45.69 -24.91
N LYS A 107 31.95 46.42 -24.95
CA LYS A 107 30.62 45.84 -25.12
C LYS A 107 30.54 44.94 -26.35
N ASP A 108 31.21 45.33 -27.42
CA ASP A 108 31.22 44.59 -28.69
C ASP A 108 31.92 43.24 -28.57
N ALA A 109 32.89 43.09 -27.66
CA ALA A 109 33.57 41.81 -27.42
C ALA A 109 32.62 40.78 -26.78
N ILE A 110 31.93 41.15 -25.69
CA ILE A 110 30.98 40.23 -25.02
C ILE A 110 29.76 39.92 -25.91
N LEU A 111 29.35 40.86 -26.77
CA LEU A 111 28.28 40.61 -27.73
C LEU A 111 28.68 39.65 -28.86
N ARG A 112 29.96 39.57 -29.23
CA ARG A 112 30.46 38.54 -30.16
C ARG A 112 30.36 37.14 -29.57
N VAL A 113 30.68 36.98 -28.27
CA VAL A 113 30.49 35.71 -27.56
C VAL A 113 29.01 35.32 -27.55
N ARG A 114 28.10 36.26 -27.25
CA ARG A 114 26.65 36.04 -27.35
C ARG A 114 26.24 35.56 -28.75
N ASP A 115 26.74 36.21 -29.80
CA ASP A 115 26.32 35.90 -31.17
C ASP A 115 26.92 34.58 -31.69
N ALA A 116 28.13 34.23 -31.28
CA ALA A 116 28.72 32.92 -31.53
C ALA A 116 27.92 31.80 -30.87
N ILE A 117 27.52 32.00 -29.61
CA ILE A 117 26.74 31.03 -28.83
C ILE A 117 25.34 30.79 -29.41
N LYS A 118 24.73 31.80 -30.04
CA LYS A 118 23.44 31.62 -30.74
C LYS A 118 23.51 30.58 -31.86
N ASN A 119 24.67 30.40 -32.51
CA ASN A 119 24.82 29.39 -33.56
C ASN A 119 24.76 27.96 -33.00
N TYR A 120 25.07 27.79 -31.72
CA TYR A 120 24.97 26.52 -30.99
C TYR A 120 23.59 26.32 -30.34
N LYS A 121 22.68 27.29 -30.46
CA LYS A 121 21.34 27.25 -29.88
C LYS A 121 20.39 26.38 -30.72
N ILE A 122 20.59 25.07 -30.66
CA ILE A 122 19.70 24.09 -31.29
C ILE A 122 18.62 23.72 -30.28
N GLU A 123 17.36 23.93 -30.64
CA GLU A 123 16.22 23.51 -29.81
C GLU A 123 15.55 22.30 -30.47
N ARG A 124 15.36 21.21 -29.72
CA ARG A 124 14.61 20.03 -30.17
C ARG A 124 13.25 19.96 -29.48
N PRO A 125 12.18 19.54 -30.18
CA PRO A 125 10.90 19.28 -29.52
C PRO A 125 11.06 18.07 -28.62
N VAL A 126 10.96 18.28 -27.31
CA VAL A 126 10.92 17.21 -26.32
C VAL A 126 9.48 17.08 -25.86
N VAL A 127 8.94 15.87 -26.00
CA VAL A 127 7.64 15.53 -25.40
C VAL A 127 7.90 15.33 -23.91
N LYS A 128 7.61 16.35 -23.11
CA LYS A 128 7.49 16.14 -21.68
C LYS A 128 6.14 15.50 -21.42
N ILE A 129 6.19 14.24 -20.99
CA ILE A 129 5.04 13.59 -20.40
C ILE A 129 4.84 14.26 -19.05
N GLU A 130 3.78 15.06 -18.91
CA GLU A 130 3.39 15.61 -17.62
C GLU A 130 2.99 14.43 -16.73
N GLU A 131 3.88 14.04 -15.82
CA GLU A 131 3.64 12.94 -14.89
C GLU A 131 2.41 13.28 -14.05
N ASP A 132 1.42 12.38 -14.02
CA ASP A 132 0.19 12.54 -13.24
C ASP A 132 0.53 13.07 -11.83
N PRO A 133 -0.02 14.23 -11.42
CA PRO A 133 0.28 14.83 -10.12
C PRO A 133 0.10 13.85 -8.95
N LEU A 134 -0.90 12.96 -9.02
CA LEU A 134 -1.14 11.95 -7.98
C LEU A 134 -0.06 10.86 -8.00
N LEU A 135 0.44 10.49 -9.18
CA LEU A 135 1.52 9.52 -9.31
C LEU A 135 2.84 10.10 -8.79
N LYS A 136 3.13 11.36 -9.13
CA LYS A 136 4.28 12.10 -8.60
C LYS A 136 4.23 12.18 -7.07
N GLU A 137 3.07 12.52 -6.52
CA GLU A 137 2.87 12.57 -5.07
C GLU A 137 3.04 11.19 -4.42
N ARG A 138 2.45 10.15 -5.01
CA ARG A 138 2.62 8.76 -4.57
C ARG A 138 4.09 8.34 -4.55
N ASN A 139 4.84 8.64 -5.61
CA ASN A 139 6.23 8.25 -5.74
C ASN A 139 7.15 8.99 -4.76
N ALA A 140 6.73 10.14 -4.24
CA ALA A 140 7.44 10.87 -3.19
C ALA A 140 7.23 10.28 -1.77
N LEU A 141 6.22 9.44 -1.57
CA LEU A 141 5.93 8.83 -0.26
C LEU A 141 6.98 7.78 0.10
N ARG A 142 7.43 7.82 1.36
CA ARG A 142 8.46 6.93 1.91
C ARG A 142 7.92 5.97 3.00
N TYR A 143 6.66 6.12 3.38
CA TYR A 143 5.94 5.23 4.29
C TYR A 143 4.81 4.52 3.55
N GLY A 144 4.54 3.28 3.94
CA GLY A 144 3.42 2.55 3.39
C GLY A 144 3.16 1.23 4.09
N ARG A 145 2.32 0.40 3.44
CA ARG A 145 1.96 -0.94 3.89
C ARG A 145 2.36 -1.98 2.84
N LEU A 146 3.06 -3.01 3.28
CA LEU A 146 3.34 -4.22 2.52
C LEU A 146 2.17 -5.18 2.73
N VAL A 147 1.34 -5.30 1.70
CA VAL A 147 0.14 -6.13 1.70
C VAL A 147 0.54 -7.50 1.13
N ILE A 148 0.31 -8.56 1.90
CA ILE A 148 0.41 -9.94 1.42
C ILE A 148 -0.98 -10.37 0.99
N ASN A 149 -1.14 -10.87 -0.23
CA ASN A 149 -2.45 -11.28 -0.72
C ASN A 149 -3.04 -12.40 0.17
N GLY A 150 -4.28 -12.22 0.61
CA GLY A 150 -4.97 -13.15 1.52
C GLY A 150 -4.53 -13.10 3.00
N SER A 151 -3.59 -12.24 3.37
CA SER A 151 -3.18 -12.06 4.77
C SER A 151 -4.22 -11.27 5.58
N THR A 152 -4.39 -11.61 6.86
CA THR A 152 -5.23 -10.89 7.81
C THR A 152 -4.73 -9.48 8.11
N ALA A 153 -3.43 -9.21 7.94
CA ALA A 153 -2.83 -7.92 8.19
C ALA A 153 -1.74 -7.57 7.15
N SER A 154 -1.53 -6.26 6.97
CA SER A 154 -0.41 -5.70 6.22
C SER A 154 0.66 -5.10 7.15
N PHE A 155 1.89 -5.05 6.66
CA PHE A 155 3.05 -4.67 7.45
C PHE A 155 3.51 -3.26 7.10
N GLU A 156 3.79 -2.45 8.11
CA GLU A 156 4.37 -1.14 7.90
C GLU A 156 5.77 -1.27 7.27
N TYR A 157 6.08 -0.38 6.33
CA TYR A 157 7.42 -0.24 5.81
C TYR A 157 7.88 1.22 5.73
N PHE A 158 9.21 1.40 5.79
CA PHE A 158 9.87 2.61 5.29
C PHE A 158 10.74 2.27 4.09
N SER A 159 10.68 3.10 3.05
CA SER A 159 11.58 2.94 1.92
C SER A 159 12.96 3.54 2.20
N GLY A 160 13.97 3.05 1.49
CA GLY A 160 15.26 3.71 1.41
C GLY A 160 15.16 5.06 0.68
N TYR A 161 16.06 6.00 1.01
CA TYR A 161 16.16 7.29 0.31
C TYR A 161 16.58 7.11 -1.16
N PHE A 162 17.33 6.05 -1.44
CA PHE A 162 17.80 5.67 -2.76
C PHE A 162 16.87 4.67 -3.47
N SER A 163 15.72 4.34 -2.89
CA SER A 163 14.78 3.37 -3.47
C SER A 163 14.19 3.90 -4.77
N ALA A 164 14.10 3.03 -5.77
CA ALA A 164 13.21 3.23 -6.92
C ALA A 164 11.75 3.41 -6.47
N PRO A 165 10.87 4.01 -7.29
CA PRO A 165 9.44 4.13 -7.00
C PRO A 165 8.79 2.77 -6.67
N MET A 166 7.75 2.79 -5.83
CA MET A 166 7.06 1.55 -5.44
C MET A 166 6.33 0.94 -6.63
N PRO A 167 6.54 -0.35 -6.96
CA PRO A 167 5.84 -1.02 -8.05
C PRO A 167 4.33 -0.97 -7.83
N ARG A 168 3.57 -0.74 -8.92
CA ARG A 168 2.11 -0.74 -8.87
C ARG A 168 1.49 -2.13 -8.96
N LYS A 169 2.24 -3.10 -9.48
CA LYS A 169 1.83 -4.50 -9.60
C LYS A 169 2.19 -5.27 -8.34
N SER A 170 1.51 -6.40 -8.13
CA SER A 170 1.94 -7.39 -7.15
C SER A 170 3.20 -8.10 -7.65
N LEU A 171 4.05 -8.51 -6.72
CA LEU A 171 5.30 -9.23 -6.98
C LEU A 171 5.26 -10.56 -6.24
N SER A 172 5.72 -11.62 -6.90
CA SER A 172 5.99 -12.88 -6.23
C SER A 172 7.21 -12.75 -5.32
N LEU A 173 7.29 -13.59 -4.30
CA LEU A 173 8.32 -13.52 -3.26
C LEU A 173 9.40 -14.59 -3.45
N ALA A 174 10.65 -14.19 -3.23
CA ALA A 174 11.77 -15.10 -3.05
C ALA A 174 12.55 -14.75 -1.78
N LEU A 175 13.26 -15.73 -1.21
CA LEU A 175 14.17 -15.52 -0.08
C LEU A 175 15.60 -15.44 -0.60
N ALA A 176 16.43 -14.56 -0.04
CA ALA A 176 17.85 -14.57 -0.35
C ALA A 176 18.51 -15.91 0.05
N TRP A 177 19.11 -16.60 -0.93
CA TRP A 177 19.71 -17.93 -0.81
C TRP A 177 21.21 -17.90 -0.43
N ASP A 178 21.59 -17.07 0.54
CA ASP A 178 22.89 -17.17 1.23
C ASP A 178 22.70 -17.78 2.64
N ASN A 179 23.78 -18.25 3.27
CA ASN A 179 23.73 -19.04 4.52
C ASN A 179 22.93 -18.38 5.67
N ASN A 180 22.78 -17.04 5.62
CA ASN A 180 22.08 -16.24 6.63
C ASN A 180 20.93 -15.39 6.06
N SER A 181 20.55 -15.62 4.79
CA SER A 181 19.57 -14.78 4.08
C SER A 181 19.87 -13.28 4.17
N HIS A 182 21.15 -12.92 4.24
CA HIS A 182 21.61 -11.56 4.31
C HIS A 182 21.79 -10.95 2.92
N ALA A 183 21.79 -11.73 1.85
CA ALA A 183 22.10 -11.27 0.51
C ALA A 183 23.52 -10.68 0.35
N CYS A 184 24.49 -11.11 1.15
CA CYS A 184 25.88 -10.64 1.02
C CYS A 184 26.65 -11.41 -0.05
N ASP A 185 26.34 -12.70 -0.20
CA ASP A 185 26.94 -13.58 -1.21
C ASP A 185 25.83 -14.30 -2.00
N LEU A 186 24.90 -13.54 -2.60
CA LEU A 186 23.80 -14.11 -3.37
C LEU A 186 24.34 -14.95 -4.53
N LYS A 187 24.08 -16.26 -4.48
CA LYS A 187 24.36 -17.17 -5.59
C LYS A 187 23.27 -16.99 -6.64
N SER A 188 23.70 -16.93 -7.90
CA SER A 188 22.95 -16.48 -9.08
C SER A 188 21.77 -17.38 -9.49
N GLU A 189 20.73 -17.49 -8.66
CA GLU A 189 19.41 -17.85 -9.16
C GLU A 189 18.71 -16.56 -9.60
N SER A 190 18.11 -16.58 -10.78
CA SER A 190 17.38 -15.42 -11.31
C SER A 190 16.10 -15.22 -10.49
N ALA A 191 15.94 -14.04 -9.90
CA ALA A 191 14.71 -13.60 -9.23
C ALA A 191 13.98 -12.57 -10.10
N ALA A 192 14.02 -12.78 -11.42
CA ALA A 192 13.56 -11.81 -12.41
C ALA A 192 12.09 -11.43 -12.17
N GLY A 193 11.84 -10.17 -11.85
CA GLY A 193 10.48 -9.69 -11.62
C GLY A 193 9.94 -9.88 -10.20
N GLU A 194 10.72 -10.48 -9.29
CA GLU A 194 10.28 -10.82 -7.93
C GLU A 194 10.67 -9.76 -6.89
N ALA A 195 10.07 -9.88 -5.70
CA ALA A 195 10.50 -9.19 -4.49
C ALA A 195 11.32 -10.16 -3.62
N VAL A 196 12.61 -9.86 -3.46
CA VAL A 196 13.54 -10.69 -2.67
C VAL A 196 13.58 -10.22 -1.23
N ILE A 197 13.37 -11.15 -0.30
CA ILE A 197 13.45 -10.92 1.14
C ILE A 197 14.89 -11.13 1.60
N ALA A 198 15.43 -10.16 2.35
CA ALA A 198 16.74 -10.25 2.98
C ALA A 198 16.69 -9.78 4.43
N HIS A 199 17.50 -10.37 5.30
CA HIS A 199 17.66 -9.94 6.68
C HIS A 199 18.74 -8.87 6.81
N ARG A 200 18.51 -7.88 7.69
CA ARG A 200 19.53 -6.93 8.10
C ARG A 200 20.67 -7.63 8.86
N GLY A 201 21.91 -7.30 8.51
CA GLY A 201 23.14 -7.87 9.10
C GLY A 201 24.14 -8.28 8.02
N GLY A 202 25.35 -8.69 8.38
CA GLY A 202 26.34 -9.25 7.44
C GLY A 202 27.11 -8.25 6.57
N CYS A 203 26.42 -7.36 5.84
CA CYS A 203 27.01 -6.42 4.87
C CYS A 203 26.17 -5.14 4.76
N SER A 204 26.66 -4.15 3.99
CA SER A 204 26.01 -2.85 3.85
C SER A 204 24.66 -2.93 3.12
N PHE A 205 23.76 -1.96 3.34
CA PHE A 205 22.46 -1.93 2.64
C PHE A 205 22.60 -1.78 1.12
N VAL A 206 23.61 -1.02 0.67
CA VAL A 206 23.88 -0.78 -0.75
C VAL A 206 24.42 -2.04 -1.42
N GLU A 207 25.31 -2.77 -0.76
CA GLU A 207 25.83 -4.06 -1.24
C GLU A 207 24.72 -5.10 -1.39
N LYS A 208 23.82 -5.22 -0.40
CA LYS A 208 22.60 -6.07 -0.52
C LYS A 208 21.75 -5.68 -1.72
N ALA A 209 21.53 -4.38 -1.89
CA ALA A 209 20.73 -3.85 -2.99
C ALA A 209 21.38 -4.21 -4.34
N TRP A 210 22.69 -4.07 -4.49
CA TRP A 210 23.40 -4.46 -5.71
C TRP A 210 23.30 -5.96 -6.00
N ASN A 211 23.54 -6.80 -4.99
CA ASN A 211 23.47 -8.24 -5.11
C ASN A 211 22.05 -8.72 -5.52
N ILE A 212 21.01 -8.12 -4.95
CA ILE A 212 19.62 -8.42 -5.30
C ILE A 212 19.23 -7.85 -6.66
N SER A 213 19.66 -6.62 -6.98
CA SER A 213 19.43 -6.01 -8.29
C SER A 213 20.04 -6.85 -9.41
N ALA A 214 21.23 -7.42 -9.18
CA ALA A 214 21.94 -8.28 -10.13
C ALA A 214 21.20 -9.60 -10.43
N SER A 215 20.30 -10.08 -9.57
CA SER A 215 19.48 -11.26 -9.85
C SER A 215 18.25 -10.97 -10.73
N GLY A 216 18.00 -9.69 -11.07
CA GLY A 216 16.83 -9.24 -11.84
C GLY A 216 15.59 -8.94 -10.98
N ALA A 217 15.74 -8.95 -9.65
CA ALA A 217 14.66 -8.61 -8.74
C ALA A 217 14.17 -7.17 -8.96
N GLN A 218 12.86 -6.95 -8.76
CA GLN A 218 12.26 -5.62 -8.81
C GLN A 218 12.23 -4.93 -7.46
N ALA A 219 12.27 -5.70 -6.38
CA ALA A 219 12.29 -5.15 -5.03
C ALA A 219 13.14 -5.97 -4.06
N MET A 220 13.72 -5.28 -3.08
CA MET A 220 14.27 -5.85 -1.86
C MET A 220 13.34 -5.51 -0.69
N ILE A 221 12.88 -6.55 0.01
CA ILE A 221 12.19 -6.45 1.31
C ILE A 221 13.21 -6.76 2.40
N LEU A 222 13.71 -5.71 3.05
CA LEU A 222 14.68 -5.84 4.13
C LEU A 222 13.97 -6.03 5.47
N VAL A 223 14.09 -7.22 6.06
CA VAL A 223 13.61 -7.53 7.40
C VAL A 223 14.58 -6.96 8.42
N ASN A 224 14.13 -6.00 9.22
CA ASN A 224 14.94 -5.46 10.31
C ASN A 224 15.14 -6.52 11.41
N ASN A 225 16.30 -6.50 12.05
CA ASN A 225 16.61 -7.33 13.22
C ASN A 225 16.16 -6.69 14.56
N ALA A 226 15.51 -5.54 14.49
CA ALA A 226 14.94 -4.81 15.61
C ALA A 226 13.45 -4.49 15.36
N SER A 227 12.76 -4.04 16.40
CA SER A 227 11.32 -3.73 16.35
C SER A 227 11.00 -2.35 15.75
N ASN A 228 12.00 -1.48 15.61
CA ASN A 228 11.85 -0.15 15.03
C ASN A 228 11.94 -0.18 13.49
N LEU A 229 11.48 0.90 12.86
CA LEU A 229 11.71 1.18 11.45
C LEU A 229 12.49 2.49 11.35
N PHE A 230 13.33 2.60 10.33
CA PHE A 230 14.03 3.83 9.98
C PHE A 230 14.24 3.91 8.47
N HIS A 231 14.40 5.12 7.94
CA HIS A 231 14.73 5.29 6.54
C HIS A 231 16.15 4.81 6.27
N ILE A 232 16.29 3.96 5.25
CA ILE A 232 17.60 3.43 4.85
C ILE A 232 18.35 4.52 4.09
N ALA A 233 19.50 4.92 4.61
CA ALA A 233 20.44 5.79 3.90
C ALA A 233 21.46 4.94 3.12
N SER A 234 21.92 5.46 1.99
CA SER A 234 23.01 4.87 1.19
C SER A 234 24.41 5.07 1.81
N GLY A 235 24.49 5.62 3.03
CA GLY A 235 25.73 6.08 3.67
C GLY A 235 26.86 5.05 3.69
N TYR A 236 28.09 5.56 3.54
CA TYR A 236 29.36 4.86 3.39
C TYR A 236 29.41 3.49 4.08
N ALA A 237 29.61 2.46 3.29
CA ALA A 237 29.90 1.10 3.76
C ALA A 237 31.20 1.11 4.56
N THR A 238 31.13 1.33 5.87
CA THR A 238 32.27 1.12 6.79
C THR A 238 32.37 -0.36 7.17
N GLY A 239 32.48 -1.22 6.16
CA GLY A 239 32.48 -2.67 6.35
C GLY A 239 33.06 -3.41 5.16
N GLY A 240 34.40 -3.50 5.14
CA GLY A 240 35.16 -4.63 4.59
C GLY A 240 34.89 -5.06 3.14
N GLY A 241 35.61 -4.43 2.20
CA GLY A 241 35.88 -5.01 0.88
C GLY A 241 35.62 -4.06 -0.27
N ASN A 242 36.69 -3.47 -0.83
CA ASN A 242 36.83 -2.95 -2.20
C ASN A 242 35.62 -2.24 -2.89
N LEU A 243 34.73 -1.60 -2.14
CA LEU A 243 33.76 -0.68 -2.72
C LEU A 243 34.40 0.70 -2.72
N ASN A 244 34.84 1.14 -3.91
CA ASN A 244 35.28 2.51 -4.12
C ASN A 244 34.20 3.47 -3.59
N ASN A 245 34.64 4.58 -2.99
CA ASN A 245 33.85 5.55 -2.23
C ASN A 245 32.65 6.22 -2.93
N ASP A 246 32.24 5.76 -4.11
CA ASP A 246 31.23 6.36 -4.99
C ASP A 246 30.17 5.35 -5.50
N THR A 247 30.03 4.15 -4.91
CA THR A 247 28.98 3.22 -5.36
C THR A 247 27.59 3.74 -5.03
N GLU A 248 26.98 4.42 -5.98
CA GLU A 248 25.55 4.73 -6.01
C GLU A 248 24.74 3.45 -5.84
N ALA A 249 23.59 3.52 -5.17
CA ALA A 249 22.69 2.39 -5.08
C ALA A 249 21.97 2.12 -6.42
N PRO A 250 21.52 0.89 -6.69
CA PRO A 250 20.84 0.58 -7.95
C PRO A 250 19.58 1.41 -8.13
N SER A 251 19.50 2.15 -9.23
CA SER A 251 18.40 3.08 -9.53
C SER A 251 17.08 2.40 -9.87
N ASN A 252 17.09 1.12 -10.24
CA ASN A 252 15.92 0.36 -10.68
C ASN A 252 15.46 -0.71 -9.67
N LEU A 253 15.93 -0.64 -8.42
CA LEU A 253 15.50 -1.55 -7.36
C LEU A 253 14.68 -0.80 -6.31
N THR A 254 13.47 -1.26 -6.07
CA THR A 254 12.68 -0.78 -4.94
C THR A 254 13.21 -1.37 -3.64
N VAL A 255 13.45 -0.54 -2.62
CA VAL A 255 14.00 -1.00 -1.35
C VAL A 255 13.11 -0.54 -0.20
N VAL A 256 12.54 -1.51 0.52
CA VAL A 256 11.70 -1.28 1.70
C VAL A 256 12.23 -2.03 2.91
N MET A 257 12.09 -1.44 4.10
CA MET A 257 12.36 -2.08 5.38
C MET A 257 11.05 -2.39 6.10
N VAL A 258 10.90 -3.62 6.58
CA VAL A 258 9.80 -4.05 7.45
C VAL A 258 10.32 -4.44 8.84
N LYS A 259 9.42 -4.45 9.83
CA LYS A 259 9.74 -4.88 11.19
C LYS A 259 10.03 -6.39 11.21
N HIS A 260 10.84 -6.84 12.17
CA HIS A 260 11.24 -8.25 12.31
C HIS A 260 10.06 -9.24 12.20
N TYR A 261 8.95 -8.96 12.89
CA TYR A 261 7.81 -9.88 12.95
C TYR A 261 7.08 -10.07 11.62
N ALA A 262 7.32 -9.22 10.61
CA ALA A 262 6.73 -9.42 9.29
C ALA A 262 7.27 -10.68 8.60
N PHE A 263 8.44 -11.18 9.01
CA PHE A 263 9.09 -12.32 8.39
C PHE A 263 8.30 -13.62 8.50
N SER A 264 7.61 -13.86 9.61
CA SER A 264 6.80 -15.08 9.80
C SER A 264 5.73 -15.21 8.71
N ALA A 265 5.02 -14.10 8.46
CA ALA A 265 4.01 -13.98 7.42
C ALA A 265 4.60 -14.06 6.01
N LEU A 266 5.73 -13.39 5.76
CA LEU A 266 6.41 -13.41 4.47
C LEU A 266 6.93 -14.82 4.12
N ARG A 267 7.48 -15.54 5.09
CA ARG A 267 7.91 -16.93 4.92
C ARG A 267 6.72 -17.82 4.58
N LYS A 268 5.59 -17.64 5.27
CA LYS A 268 4.36 -18.37 4.96
C LYS A 268 3.84 -18.03 3.56
N ALA A 269 3.95 -16.77 3.15
CA ALA A 269 3.58 -16.30 1.82
C ALA A 269 4.38 -16.99 0.71
N ILE A 270 5.70 -17.12 0.86
CA ILE A 270 6.53 -17.92 -0.07
C ILE A 270 6.00 -19.37 -0.14
N ALA A 271 5.76 -19.99 1.02
CA ALA A 271 5.33 -21.39 1.09
C ALA A 271 3.99 -21.68 0.40
N VAL A 272 3.11 -20.69 0.31
CA VAL A 272 1.80 -20.82 -0.35
C VAL A 272 1.73 -20.11 -1.71
N GLY A 273 2.83 -19.53 -2.19
CA GLY A 273 2.88 -18.79 -3.46
C GLY A 273 2.04 -17.50 -3.45
N ALA A 274 1.92 -16.83 -2.30
CA ALA A 274 1.21 -15.55 -2.21
C ALA A 274 2.10 -14.38 -2.67
N ASP A 275 1.52 -13.50 -3.47
CA ASP A 275 2.18 -12.27 -3.92
C ASP A 275 2.07 -11.15 -2.88
N VAL A 276 2.95 -10.16 -3.03
CA VAL A 276 2.96 -8.95 -2.21
C VAL A 276 2.74 -7.69 -3.03
N ARG A 277 2.14 -6.67 -2.41
CA ARG A 277 1.98 -5.34 -2.98
C ARG A 277 2.47 -4.28 -2.00
N MET A 278 3.30 -3.37 -2.48
CA MET A 278 3.79 -2.22 -1.71
C MET A 278 2.86 -1.04 -1.99
N VAL A 279 2.13 -0.60 -0.96
CA VAL A 279 1.14 0.49 -1.07
C VAL A 279 1.64 1.69 -0.28
N PRO A 280 2.14 2.75 -0.94
CA PRO A 280 2.51 3.99 -0.28
C PRO A 280 1.29 4.67 0.33
N LEU A 281 1.44 5.20 1.55
CA LEU A 281 0.34 5.86 2.26
C LEU A 281 0.71 7.32 2.59
N LYS A 282 -0.25 8.21 2.36
CA LYS A 282 -0.19 9.58 2.85
C LYS A 282 -0.85 9.62 4.22
N CYS A 283 -0.11 10.11 5.21
CA CYS A 283 -0.62 10.38 6.55
C CYS A 283 -0.85 11.89 6.68
N THR A 284 -2.07 12.30 6.97
CA THR A 284 -2.43 13.70 7.23
C THR A 284 -2.30 14.00 8.73
N SER A 285 -1.65 15.11 9.07
CA SER A 285 -1.55 15.57 10.46
C SER A 285 -2.95 15.81 11.04
N GLY A 286 -3.28 15.12 12.13
CA GLY A 286 -4.59 15.20 12.79
C GLY A 286 -5.54 14.06 12.44
N ASP A 287 -5.28 13.31 11.36
CA ASP A 287 -6.01 12.09 11.06
C ASP A 287 -5.30 10.87 11.64
N VAL A 288 -6.08 9.94 12.17
CA VAL A 288 -5.57 8.68 12.75
C VAL A 288 -5.27 7.64 11.66
N LYS A 289 -5.76 7.85 10.43
CA LYS A 289 -5.70 6.86 9.34
C LYS A 289 -4.89 7.39 8.15
N CYS A 290 -3.77 6.75 7.85
CA CYS A 290 -3.04 6.97 6.60
C CYS A 290 -3.74 6.23 5.44
N GLN A 291 -3.81 6.83 4.25
CA GLN A 291 -4.55 6.28 3.12
C GLN A 291 -3.75 6.31 1.81
N PRO A 292 -4.04 5.39 0.87
CA PRO A 292 -3.47 5.45 -0.48
C PRO A 292 -3.95 6.70 -1.23
N ILE A 293 -3.07 7.25 -2.08
CA ILE A 293 -3.38 8.44 -2.87
C ILE A 293 -4.17 8.07 -4.12
N LEU A 294 -3.70 7.06 -4.85
CA LEU A 294 -4.28 6.68 -6.13
C LEU A 294 -5.67 6.05 -5.95
N PRO A 295 -6.65 6.37 -6.82
CA PRO A 295 -7.99 5.80 -6.72
C PRO A 295 -8.01 4.26 -6.75
N ASP A 296 -7.21 3.63 -7.60
CA ASP A 296 -7.11 2.17 -7.71
C ASP A 296 -6.47 1.51 -6.48
N GLU A 297 -5.65 2.24 -5.74
CA GLU A 297 -5.03 1.73 -4.50
C GLU A 297 -5.94 1.88 -3.28
N LYS A 298 -6.94 2.78 -3.30
CA LYS A 298 -7.87 2.98 -2.18
C LYS A 298 -8.77 1.77 -1.94
N ASP A 299 -9.03 0.96 -2.96
CA ASP A 299 -9.81 -0.27 -2.86
C ASP A 299 -9.00 -1.46 -2.32
N ILE A 300 -7.69 -1.29 -2.10
CA ILE A 300 -6.84 -2.33 -1.53
C ILE A 300 -7.17 -2.48 -0.05
N VAL A 301 -7.63 -3.67 0.33
CA VAL A 301 -7.85 -4.04 1.73
C VAL A 301 -6.49 -4.17 2.43
N LEU A 302 -6.17 -3.19 3.26
CA LEU A 302 -4.92 -3.19 4.04
C LEU A 302 -4.98 -4.13 5.25
N GLU A 303 -6.17 -4.50 5.70
CA GLU A 303 -6.37 -5.39 6.83
C GLU A 303 -7.73 -6.09 6.72
N VAL A 304 -7.73 -7.41 6.96
CA VAL A 304 -8.95 -8.20 7.05
C VAL A 304 -9.21 -8.43 8.52
N ASP A 305 -10.04 -7.58 9.11
CA ASP A 305 -10.34 -7.60 10.54
C ASP A 305 -11.47 -8.59 10.90
N SER A 306 -12.26 -8.99 9.92
CA SER A 306 -13.49 -9.76 10.12
C SER A 306 -14.00 -10.45 8.85
N GLY A 307 -14.96 -11.36 9.04
CA GLY A 307 -15.62 -12.10 7.96
C GLY A 307 -16.67 -13.07 8.47
N VAL A 308 -17.09 -13.98 7.59
CA VAL A 308 -17.98 -15.10 7.94
C VAL A 308 -17.32 -16.43 7.65
N VAL A 309 -17.46 -17.38 8.57
CA VAL A 309 -17.02 -18.76 8.42
C VAL A 309 -18.22 -19.64 8.14
N GLU A 310 -18.21 -20.33 7.01
CA GLU A 310 -19.30 -21.19 6.55
C GLU A 310 -18.99 -22.64 6.85
N GLN A 311 -19.98 -23.38 7.34
CA GLN A 311 -19.92 -24.84 7.42
C GLN A 311 -20.24 -25.41 6.03
N VAL A 312 -19.26 -26.05 5.41
CA VAL A 312 -19.43 -26.59 4.05
C VAL A 312 -20.49 -27.69 4.05
N GLY A 313 -21.48 -27.57 3.16
CA GLY A 313 -22.59 -28.52 3.06
C GLY A 313 -23.79 -28.19 3.95
N SER A 314 -23.79 -27.05 4.63
CA SER A 314 -24.98 -26.49 5.31
C SER A 314 -25.15 -25.00 4.99
N ASP A 315 -26.29 -24.43 5.38
CA ASP A 315 -26.56 -22.98 5.30
C ASP A 315 -26.10 -22.24 6.57
N ILE A 316 -25.29 -22.89 7.42
CA ILE A 316 -24.83 -22.33 8.69
C ILE A 316 -23.54 -21.54 8.45
N GLN A 317 -23.58 -20.27 8.84
CA GLN A 317 -22.44 -19.36 8.83
C GLN A 317 -22.36 -18.60 10.14
N HIS A 318 -21.14 -18.28 10.55
CA HIS A 318 -20.87 -17.52 11.77
C HIS A 318 -19.94 -16.35 11.48
N GLU A 319 -20.18 -15.19 12.10
CA GLU A 319 -19.26 -14.07 12.10
C GLU A 319 -17.98 -14.44 12.84
N PHE A 320 -16.85 -14.00 12.31
CA PHE A 320 -15.56 -14.08 12.99
C PHE A 320 -14.85 -12.73 12.97
N LEU A 321 -14.01 -12.50 13.99
CA LEU A 321 -12.98 -11.46 13.96
C LEU A 321 -11.60 -12.11 13.85
N THR A 322 -10.65 -11.46 13.19
CA THR A 322 -9.28 -11.96 13.03
C THR A 322 -8.38 -11.52 14.18
N GLY A 323 -7.30 -12.25 14.40
CA GLY A 323 -6.17 -11.79 15.21
C GLY A 323 -5.50 -10.54 14.64
N THR A 324 -4.78 -9.80 15.48
CA THR A 324 -4.08 -8.56 15.09
C THR A 324 -2.67 -8.81 14.48
N TRP A 325 -2.43 -10.01 13.95
CA TRP A 325 -1.18 -10.41 13.29
C TRP A 325 -1.48 -10.87 11.85
N GLY A 326 -0.46 -11.05 11.02
CA GLY A 326 -0.62 -11.32 9.57
C GLY A 326 -0.49 -12.79 9.19
N GLY A 327 -1.55 -13.58 9.35
CA GLY A 327 -1.63 -14.95 8.84
C GLY A 327 -2.41 -15.00 7.53
N ILE A 328 -2.08 -15.94 6.63
CA ILE A 328 -2.80 -16.09 5.36
C ILE A 328 -4.07 -16.90 5.58
N ILE A 329 -5.21 -16.30 5.27
CA ILE A 329 -6.52 -16.95 5.37
C ILE A 329 -6.55 -18.14 4.39
N PRO A 330 -6.84 -19.36 4.87
CA PRO A 330 -6.90 -20.52 4.01
C PRO A 330 -7.92 -20.35 2.88
N ALA A 331 -7.53 -20.70 1.65
CA ALA A 331 -8.40 -20.64 0.49
C ALA A 331 -9.22 -21.94 0.36
N GLY A 332 -10.49 -21.81 -0.07
CA GLY A 332 -11.36 -22.95 -0.32
C GLY A 332 -11.90 -23.61 0.95
N ASP A 333 -12.22 -24.90 0.82
CA ASP A 333 -12.81 -25.72 1.89
C ASP A 333 -11.70 -26.41 2.67
N VAL A 334 -11.66 -26.17 3.98
CA VAL A 334 -10.57 -26.67 4.81
C VAL A 334 -11.12 -27.58 5.91
N PRO A 335 -10.65 -28.82 6.02
CA PRO A 335 -11.09 -29.73 7.06
C PRO A 335 -10.71 -29.20 8.44
N THR A 336 -11.54 -29.55 9.42
CA THR A 336 -11.35 -29.13 10.80
C THR A 336 -10.90 -30.29 11.69
N VAL A 337 -10.37 -29.93 12.86
CA VAL A 337 -10.12 -30.86 13.96
C VAL A 337 -10.31 -30.12 15.28
N ALA A 338 -10.96 -30.76 16.27
CA ALA A 338 -11.00 -30.23 17.62
C ALA A 338 -9.64 -30.44 18.30
N ALA A 339 -9.14 -29.40 18.98
CA ALA A 339 -7.91 -29.51 19.75
C ALA A 339 -8.06 -30.50 20.91
N ASP A 340 -6.96 -31.18 21.22
CA ASP A 340 -6.79 -31.97 22.42
C ASP A 340 -5.47 -31.56 23.09
N PRO A 341 -5.44 -30.94 24.29
CA PRO A 341 -6.61 -30.52 25.06
C PRO A 341 -7.40 -29.42 24.36
N ILE A 342 -8.70 -29.36 24.64
CA ILE A 342 -9.66 -28.47 23.95
C ILE A 342 -9.35 -26.98 24.09
N ASP A 343 -8.63 -26.59 25.14
CA ASP A 343 -8.22 -25.21 25.36
C ASP A 343 -6.90 -24.86 24.66
N GLY A 344 -6.18 -25.82 24.08
CA GLY A 344 -4.89 -25.59 23.41
C GLY A 344 -3.83 -24.94 24.30
N CYS A 345 -3.94 -25.04 25.63
CA CYS A 345 -3.02 -24.38 26.56
C CYS A 345 -1.75 -25.17 26.84
N SER A 346 -1.64 -26.40 26.33
CA SER A 346 -0.44 -27.20 26.29
C SER A 346 -0.23 -27.75 24.88
N ALA A 347 0.88 -28.44 24.65
CA ALA A 347 1.14 -29.10 23.38
C ALA A 347 -0.02 -30.03 23.02
N LEU A 348 -0.54 -29.90 21.79
CA LEU A 348 -1.66 -30.71 21.34
C LEU A 348 -1.29 -32.20 21.35
N GLN A 349 -2.21 -33.05 21.81
CA GLN A 349 -2.14 -34.51 21.81
C GLN A 349 -2.65 -35.12 20.51
N ASN A 350 -3.36 -34.35 19.67
CA ASN A 350 -3.73 -34.75 18.32
C ASN A 350 -2.50 -35.28 17.54
N SER A 351 -2.69 -36.28 16.69
CA SER A 351 -1.61 -36.72 15.81
C SER A 351 -1.23 -35.62 14.81
N VAL A 352 0.03 -35.56 14.38
CA VAL A 352 0.47 -34.54 13.40
C VAL A 352 -0.33 -34.63 12.10
N SER A 353 -0.67 -35.85 11.66
CA SER A 353 -1.50 -36.09 10.47
C SER A 353 -2.94 -35.59 10.62
N ASP A 354 -3.48 -35.51 11.84
CA ASP A 354 -4.83 -35.00 12.09
C ASP A 354 -4.88 -33.46 12.07
N VAL A 355 -3.75 -32.79 12.31
CA VAL A 355 -3.69 -31.33 12.43
C VAL A 355 -3.13 -30.67 11.16
N THR A 356 -2.19 -31.32 10.48
CA THR A 356 -1.49 -30.72 9.33
C THR A 356 -2.47 -30.25 8.26
N GLY A 357 -2.40 -28.97 7.90
CA GLY A 357 -3.25 -28.34 6.89
C GLY A 357 -4.71 -28.11 7.31
N ARG A 358 -5.08 -28.41 8.56
CA ARG A 358 -6.47 -28.29 9.06
C ARG A 358 -6.70 -27.03 9.87
N VAL A 359 -7.97 -26.65 10.01
CA VAL A 359 -8.39 -25.64 10.98
C VAL A 359 -8.56 -26.29 12.35
N VAL A 360 -7.83 -25.80 13.35
CA VAL A 360 -7.96 -26.31 14.73
C VAL A 360 -9.01 -25.50 15.47
N LEU A 361 -10.03 -26.17 15.98
CA LEU A 361 -11.05 -25.59 16.85
C LEU A 361 -10.56 -25.64 18.30
N VAL A 362 -10.50 -24.50 18.97
CA VAL A 362 -10.12 -24.38 20.39
C VAL A 362 -11.16 -23.60 21.17
N ARG A 363 -11.32 -23.91 22.45
CA ARG A 363 -12.09 -23.07 23.38
C ARG A 363 -11.19 -22.03 24.04
N ARG A 364 -11.69 -20.81 24.21
CA ARG A 364 -11.01 -19.79 25.03
C ARG A 364 -10.89 -20.33 26.45
N GLY A 365 -9.71 -20.14 27.04
CA GLY A 365 -9.32 -20.77 28.29
C GLY A 365 -8.32 -19.91 29.05
N ARG A 366 -7.46 -20.54 29.85
CA ARG A 366 -6.60 -19.87 30.84
C ARG A 366 -5.30 -19.27 30.28
N CYS A 367 -4.86 -19.70 29.10
CA CYS A 367 -3.64 -19.24 28.43
C CYS A 367 -3.92 -18.13 27.41
N SER A 368 -2.85 -17.51 26.90
CA SER A 368 -2.95 -16.46 25.90
C SER A 368 -3.42 -16.99 24.54
N PHE A 369 -3.95 -16.12 23.67
CA PHE A 369 -4.29 -16.51 22.30
C PHE A 369 -3.06 -16.97 21.52
N GLY A 370 -1.90 -16.35 21.77
CA GLY A 370 -0.62 -16.74 21.16
C GLY A 370 -0.24 -18.18 21.50
N ASP A 371 -0.45 -18.63 22.74
CA ASP A 371 -0.12 -20.01 23.15
C ASP A 371 -0.98 -21.03 22.39
N LYS A 372 -2.28 -20.74 22.23
CA LYS A 372 -3.23 -21.59 21.49
C LYS A 372 -2.83 -21.71 20.02
N VAL A 373 -2.52 -20.57 19.39
CA VAL A 373 -2.11 -20.51 17.98
C VAL A 373 -0.79 -21.24 17.79
N LYS A 374 0.18 -21.02 18.68
CA LYS A 374 1.48 -21.70 18.63
C LYS A 374 1.36 -23.22 18.78
N ALA A 375 0.53 -23.70 19.70
CA ALA A 375 0.31 -25.13 19.90
C ALA A 375 -0.26 -25.83 18.66
N ALA A 376 -1.18 -25.18 17.93
CA ALA A 376 -1.71 -25.66 16.67
C ALA A 376 -0.70 -25.55 15.51
N GLN A 377 -0.01 -24.41 15.42
CA GLN A 377 1.01 -24.15 14.41
C GLN A 377 2.16 -25.17 14.47
N ASP A 378 2.61 -25.53 15.67
CA ASP A 378 3.68 -26.52 15.89
C ASP A 378 3.29 -27.93 15.43
N ARG A 379 2.00 -28.17 15.18
CA ARG A 379 1.46 -29.41 14.60
C ARG A 379 1.08 -29.26 13.12
N GLY A 380 1.42 -28.14 12.49
CA GLY A 380 1.21 -27.89 11.06
C GLY A 380 -0.19 -27.41 10.68
N ALA A 381 -0.97 -26.90 11.64
CA ALA A 381 -2.31 -26.36 11.36
C ALA A 381 -2.28 -25.28 10.27
N ALA A 382 -3.40 -25.13 9.54
CA ALA A 382 -3.58 -24.05 8.57
C ALA A 382 -4.11 -22.77 9.23
N ALA A 383 -4.93 -22.89 10.27
CA ALA A 383 -5.52 -21.80 11.03
C ALA A 383 -6.05 -22.27 12.38
N VAL A 384 -6.42 -21.33 13.25
CA VAL A 384 -7.12 -21.62 14.51
C VAL A 384 -8.44 -20.84 14.57
N VAL A 385 -9.52 -21.52 14.98
CA VAL A 385 -10.78 -20.88 15.36
C VAL A 385 -10.95 -21.02 16.87
N VAL A 386 -11.02 -19.88 17.56
CA VAL A 386 -11.20 -19.78 18.99
C VAL A 386 -12.67 -19.48 19.29
N ALA A 387 -13.36 -20.41 19.93
CA ALA A 387 -14.67 -20.16 20.52
C ALA A 387 -14.51 -19.28 21.78
N ASP A 388 -15.12 -18.10 21.76
CA ASP A 388 -15.07 -17.17 22.91
C ASP A 388 -15.93 -17.67 24.10
N LEU A 389 -15.89 -16.93 25.20
CA LEU A 389 -16.67 -17.22 26.40
C LEU A 389 -18.13 -16.78 26.26
N PRO A 390 -19.09 -17.48 26.89
CA PRO A 390 -20.49 -17.08 26.89
C PRO A 390 -20.70 -15.65 27.42
N GLY A 391 -21.61 -14.91 26.78
CA GLY A 391 -21.96 -13.53 27.16
C GLY A 391 -20.95 -12.46 26.70
N HIS A 392 -19.80 -12.84 26.14
CA HIS A 392 -18.82 -11.89 25.63
C HIS A 392 -19.19 -11.45 24.20
N ALA A 393 -19.11 -10.14 23.96
CA ALA A 393 -19.10 -9.60 22.59
C ALA A 393 -17.74 -9.88 21.96
N LEU A 394 -17.70 -10.15 20.65
CA LEU A 394 -16.44 -10.45 19.99
C LEU A 394 -15.47 -9.27 20.07
N GLN A 395 -14.21 -9.60 20.32
CA GLN A 395 -13.10 -8.67 20.29
C GLN A 395 -11.93 -9.32 19.57
N ARG A 396 -11.18 -8.55 18.79
CA ARG A 396 -10.01 -9.08 18.09
C ARG A 396 -8.98 -9.62 19.07
N MET A 397 -8.34 -10.71 18.67
CA MET A 397 -7.32 -11.36 19.48
C MET A 397 -5.98 -10.62 19.32
N GLY A 398 -5.42 -10.17 20.44
CA GLY A 398 -4.06 -9.66 20.50
C GLY A 398 -3.07 -10.72 20.97
N VAL A 399 -1.82 -10.58 20.53
CA VAL A 399 -0.67 -11.30 21.09
C VAL A 399 0.36 -10.29 21.58
N SER A 400 1.25 -10.71 22.47
CA SER A 400 2.34 -9.83 22.92
C SER A 400 3.31 -9.52 21.78
N THR A 401 3.99 -8.38 21.85
CA THR A 401 4.99 -7.98 20.84
C THR A 401 6.05 -9.05 20.57
N PRO A 402 6.62 -9.75 21.58
CA PRO A 402 7.55 -10.85 21.34
C PRO A 402 6.92 -12.01 20.56
N GLN A 403 5.67 -12.37 20.85
CA GLN A 403 4.97 -13.48 20.18
C GLN A 403 4.64 -13.19 18.71
N LEU A 404 4.55 -11.92 18.28
CA LEU A 404 4.20 -11.58 16.90
C LEU A 404 5.14 -12.23 15.87
N ALA A 405 6.43 -12.35 16.20
CA ALA A 405 7.41 -12.96 15.31
C ALA A 405 7.23 -14.48 15.15
N ASP A 406 6.49 -15.12 16.05
CA ASP A 406 6.23 -16.56 16.06
C ASP A 406 4.85 -16.93 15.50
N MET A 407 4.01 -15.95 15.14
CA MET A 407 2.68 -16.20 14.59
C MET A 407 2.74 -16.27 13.05
N GLU A 408 2.48 -17.43 12.48
CA GLU A 408 2.50 -17.69 11.03
C GLU A 408 1.12 -18.01 10.46
N ILE A 409 0.24 -18.59 11.27
CA ILE A 409 -1.12 -18.96 10.87
C ILE A 409 -2.15 -17.95 11.39
N PRO A 410 -3.24 -17.68 10.66
CA PRO A 410 -4.27 -16.78 11.14
C PRO A 410 -5.04 -17.40 12.31
N GLY A 411 -5.47 -16.54 13.23
CA GLY A 411 -6.43 -16.86 14.27
C GLY A 411 -7.74 -16.15 14.01
N PHE A 412 -8.84 -16.87 14.19
CA PHE A 412 -10.20 -16.37 14.12
C PHE A 412 -10.87 -16.54 15.47
N VAL A 413 -11.63 -15.56 15.93
CA VAL A 413 -12.49 -15.70 17.11
C VAL A 413 -13.95 -15.66 16.68
N VAL A 414 -14.73 -16.60 17.21
CA VAL A 414 -16.18 -16.72 16.99
C VAL A 414 -16.91 -16.69 18.32
N THR A 415 -18.22 -16.43 18.29
CA THR A 415 -19.02 -16.38 19.52
C THR A 415 -19.03 -17.74 20.22
N ALA A 416 -19.37 -17.79 21.51
CA ALA A 416 -19.49 -19.06 22.21
C ALA A 416 -20.53 -19.99 21.54
N ALA A 417 -21.67 -19.43 21.11
CA ALA A 417 -22.73 -20.17 20.44
C ALA A 417 -22.28 -20.69 19.06
N ALA A 418 -21.57 -19.87 18.28
CA ALA A 418 -20.94 -20.31 17.04
C ALA A 418 -19.93 -21.43 17.29
N GLY A 419 -19.11 -21.29 18.33
CA GLY A 419 -18.16 -22.30 18.78
C GLY A 419 -18.83 -23.64 19.07
N ASP A 420 -19.91 -23.65 19.87
CA ASP A 420 -20.66 -24.87 20.19
C ASP A 420 -21.22 -25.52 18.92
N SER A 421 -21.80 -24.73 18.01
CA SER A 421 -22.26 -25.23 16.70
C SER A 421 -21.13 -25.89 15.89
N LEU A 422 -19.92 -25.29 15.87
CA LEU A 422 -18.77 -25.84 15.17
C LEU A 422 -18.23 -27.11 15.84
N PHE A 423 -18.19 -27.17 17.17
CA PHE A 423 -17.75 -28.36 17.90
C PHE A 423 -18.73 -29.53 17.75
N GLU A 424 -20.03 -29.26 17.76
CA GLU A 424 -21.06 -30.27 17.48
C GLU A 424 -20.92 -30.82 16.05
N ALA A 425 -20.76 -29.93 15.06
CA ALA A 425 -20.56 -30.35 13.67
C ALA A 425 -19.22 -31.10 13.46
N ALA A 426 -18.18 -30.79 14.24
CA ALA A 426 -16.92 -31.53 14.17
C ALA A 426 -17.05 -32.97 14.71
N GLN A 427 -17.95 -33.21 15.68
CA GLN A 427 -18.18 -34.55 16.25
C GLN A 427 -18.88 -35.51 15.28
N THR A 428 -19.69 -35.00 14.36
CA THR A 428 -20.34 -35.83 13.33
C THR A 428 -19.38 -36.28 12.22
N GLY A 429 -18.16 -35.71 12.20
CA GLY A 429 -17.10 -36.04 11.27
C GLY A 429 -17.21 -35.32 9.93
N GLY A 430 -16.07 -35.01 9.30
CA GLY A 430 -16.03 -34.43 7.96
C GLY A 430 -16.35 -32.93 7.88
N LEU A 431 -16.43 -32.21 9.01
CA LEU A 431 -16.62 -30.77 9.01
C LEU A 431 -15.46 -30.09 8.27
N GLN A 432 -15.83 -29.34 7.23
CA GLN A 432 -14.97 -28.41 6.50
C GLN A 432 -15.50 -27.00 6.66
N LEU A 433 -14.59 -26.03 6.73
CA LEU A 433 -14.92 -24.62 6.85
C LEU A 433 -14.43 -23.85 5.64
N ARG A 434 -15.21 -22.85 5.24
CA ARG A 434 -14.83 -21.86 4.22
C ARG A 434 -14.86 -20.48 4.82
N PHE A 435 -13.77 -19.73 4.69
CA PHE A 435 -13.67 -18.36 5.20
C PHE A 435 -13.97 -17.35 4.10
N LYS A 436 -14.95 -16.49 4.33
CA LYS A 436 -15.26 -15.36 3.46
C LYS A 436 -14.89 -14.06 4.17
N GLN A 437 -13.93 -13.34 3.61
CA GLN A 437 -13.48 -12.05 4.11
C GLN A 437 -14.60 -11.02 3.94
N GLN A 438 -14.97 -10.33 5.03
CA GLN A 438 -15.93 -9.22 5.00
C GLN A 438 -15.49 -8.17 6.02
N PRO A 439 -14.44 -7.38 5.70
CA PRO A 439 -13.88 -6.43 6.64
C PRO A 439 -14.89 -5.37 7.11
N GLY A 440 -14.72 -4.86 8.33
CA GLY A 440 -15.52 -3.77 8.91
C GLY A 440 -16.49 -4.18 10.01
N MET A 441 -16.61 -5.47 10.35
CA MET A 441 -17.49 -5.91 11.45
C MET A 441 -16.90 -5.63 12.85
N THR A 442 -15.58 -5.46 12.97
CA THR A 442 -14.93 -5.21 14.27
C THR A 442 -15.48 -3.99 14.98
N GLU A 443 -15.72 -2.89 14.26
CA GLU A 443 -16.25 -1.65 14.85
C GLU A 443 -17.65 -1.86 15.43
N SER A 444 -18.49 -2.69 14.78
CA SER A 444 -19.84 -3.02 15.26
C SER A 444 -19.80 -3.86 16.53
N TRP A 445 -18.95 -4.89 16.58
CA TRP A 445 -18.76 -5.69 17.79
C TRP A 445 -18.11 -4.90 18.93
N LEU A 446 -17.17 -4.01 18.60
CA LEU A 446 -16.51 -3.16 19.59
C LEU A 446 -17.52 -2.21 20.26
N GLU A 447 -18.42 -1.60 19.48
CA GLU A 447 -19.51 -0.77 20.02
C GLU A 447 -20.39 -1.54 21.01
N LEU A 448 -20.79 -2.77 20.66
CA LEU A 448 -21.55 -3.64 21.56
C LEU A 448 -20.78 -3.92 22.86
N SER A 449 -19.48 -4.22 22.75
CA SER A 449 -18.63 -4.54 23.90
C SER A 449 -18.38 -3.35 24.83
N LEU A 450 -18.29 -2.13 24.29
CA LEU A 450 -18.01 -0.90 25.04
C LEU A 450 -19.29 -0.19 25.51
N THR A 451 -20.47 -0.71 25.18
CA THR A 451 -21.75 -0.12 25.56
C THR A 451 -21.88 -0.10 27.09
N SER A 452 -22.03 1.10 27.64
CA SER A 452 -22.40 1.31 29.04
C SER A 452 -23.90 1.09 29.20
N TRP A 453 -24.28 -0.04 29.81
CA TRP A 453 -25.68 -0.42 29.97
C TRP A 453 -26.35 0.37 31.12
N PRO A 454 -27.45 1.10 30.85
CA PRO A 454 -28.18 1.82 31.89
C PRO A 454 -28.76 0.88 32.94
N LYS A 455 -28.86 1.35 34.19
CA LYS A 455 -29.45 0.58 35.30
C LYS A 455 -30.97 0.57 35.26
N THR A 456 -31.59 1.65 34.78
CA THR A 456 -33.04 1.80 34.70
C THR A 456 -33.57 1.03 33.49
N GLU A 457 -34.63 0.24 33.70
CA GLU A 457 -35.21 -0.59 32.64
C GLU A 457 -35.68 0.25 31.43
N LYS A 458 -36.23 1.44 31.68
CA LYS A 458 -36.65 2.37 30.61
C LYS A 458 -35.49 2.77 29.70
N ASP A 459 -34.37 3.20 30.28
CA ASP A 459 -33.23 3.68 29.51
C ASP A 459 -32.45 2.52 28.89
N PHE A 460 -32.39 1.38 29.58
CA PHE A 460 -31.89 0.12 29.02
C PHE A 460 -32.67 -0.25 27.75
N ASN A 461 -33.99 -0.27 27.81
CA ASN A 461 -34.85 -0.62 26.67
C ASN A 461 -34.68 0.34 25.49
N MET A 462 -34.36 1.61 25.76
CA MET A 462 -34.04 2.58 24.71
C MET A 462 -32.73 2.24 24.01
N VAL A 463 -31.64 2.03 24.76
CA VAL A 463 -30.32 1.65 24.21
C VAL A 463 -30.40 0.29 23.50
N PHE A 464 -31.06 -0.69 24.10
CA PHE A 464 -31.28 -2.01 23.52
C PHE A 464 -31.98 -1.94 22.16
N ARG A 465 -33.06 -1.15 22.03
CA ARG A 465 -33.78 -0.98 20.75
C ARG A 465 -32.89 -0.33 19.70
N GLN A 466 -32.14 0.71 20.05
CA GLN A 466 -31.22 1.39 19.13
C GLN A 466 -30.14 0.43 18.60
N LEU A 467 -29.48 -0.31 19.49
CA LEU A 467 -28.45 -1.27 19.10
C LEU A 467 -29.02 -2.46 18.31
N SER A 468 -30.22 -2.94 18.67
CA SER A 468 -30.90 -4.02 17.94
C SER A 468 -31.26 -3.58 16.52
N GLN A 469 -31.74 -2.35 16.33
CA GLN A 469 -32.03 -1.79 15.01
C GLN A 469 -30.74 -1.64 14.18
N LYS A 470 -29.67 -1.11 14.79
CA LYS A 470 -28.38 -0.93 14.12
C LYS A 470 -27.78 -2.26 13.65
N ASN A 471 -27.95 -3.32 14.43
CA ASN A 471 -27.41 -4.65 14.18
C ASN A 471 -28.43 -5.64 13.59
N ALA A 472 -29.58 -5.17 13.10
CA ALA A 472 -30.66 -6.04 12.62
C ALA A 472 -30.26 -6.98 11.46
N HIS A 473 -29.19 -6.66 10.75
CA HIS A 473 -28.62 -7.49 9.68
C HIS A 473 -27.78 -8.67 10.19
N SER A 474 -27.46 -8.72 11.48
CA SER A 474 -26.62 -9.75 12.09
C SER A 474 -27.41 -10.52 13.16
N ALA A 475 -27.76 -11.77 12.84
CA ALA A 475 -28.46 -12.64 13.77
C ALA A 475 -27.67 -12.87 15.06
N GLU A 476 -26.34 -13.02 14.97
CA GLU A 476 -25.47 -13.25 16.13
C GLU A 476 -25.38 -12.04 17.05
N ARG A 477 -25.24 -10.82 16.50
CA ARG A 477 -25.21 -9.60 17.32
C ARG A 477 -26.55 -9.35 18.01
N VAL A 478 -27.66 -9.61 17.31
CA VAL A 478 -29.00 -9.54 17.90
C VAL A 478 -29.18 -10.60 18.99
N GLN A 479 -28.74 -11.84 18.76
CA GLN A 479 -28.77 -12.90 19.76
C GLN A 479 -27.93 -12.54 20.99
N TRP A 480 -26.75 -11.97 20.80
CA TRP A 480 -25.90 -11.47 21.88
C TRP A 480 -26.60 -10.39 22.71
N LEU A 481 -27.24 -9.41 22.05
CA LEU A 481 -28.03 -8.37 22.73
C LEU A 481 -29.14 -8.97 23.59
N HIS A 482 -29.87 -9.96 23.06
CA HIS A 482 -30.91 -10.67 23.81
C HIS A 482 -30.35 -11.43 25.01
N SER A 483 -29.21 -12.09 24.86
CA SER A 483 -28.50 -12.73 25.98
C SER A 483 -28.13 -11.71 27.05
N LYS A 484 -27.64 -10.53 26.66
CA LYS A 484 -27.24 -9.47 27.60
C LYS A 484 -28.44 -8.92 28.38
N ARG A 485 -29.59 -8.78 27.74
CA ARG A 485 -30.85 -8.44 28.42
C ARG A 485 -31.23 -9.51 29.44
N GLY A 486 -31.11 -10.79 29.08
CA GLY A 486 -31.38 -11.92 29.97
C GLY A 486 -30.47 -11.95 31.20
N GLU A 487 -29.18 -11.64 31.06
CA GLU A 487 -28.25 -11.56 32.19
C GLU A 487 -28.62 -10.45 33.18
N LEU A 488 -29.02 -9.28 32.69
CA LEU A 488 -29.31 -8.10 33.52
C LEU A 488 -30.71 -8.11 34.14
N TYR A 489 -31.70 -8.71 33.48
CA TYR A 489 -33.12 -8.65 33.88
C TYR A 489 -33.80 -10.03 33.99
N GLY A 490 -33.10 -11.12 33.71
CA GLY A 490 -33.66 -12.50 33.71
C GLY A 490 -33.77 -13.17 35.08
N HIS A 491 -33.44 -12.49 36.18
CA HIS A 491 -33.69 -12.97 37.55
C HIS A 491 -35.00 -12.41 38.14
N GLY A 492 -36.09 -12.48 37.37
CA GLY A 492 -37.42 -12.09 37.79
C GLY A 492 -38.48 -13.01 37.18
N GLY A 493 -38.57 -14.23 37.70
CA GLY A 493 -39.61 -15.22 37.40
C GLY A 493 -39.85 -16.08 38.61
#